data_AF-A0AAC8XUQ9-F1
#
_entry.id   AF-A0AAC8XUQ9-F1
#
_cell.length_a   1.000
_cell.length_b   1.000
_cell.length_c   1.000
_cell.angle_alpha   90.00
_cell.angle_beta   90.00
_cell.angle_gamma   90.00
#
_symmetry.space_group_name_H-M   'P 1'
#
loop_
_entity.id
_entity.type
_entity.pdbx_description
1 polymer ?
#
loop_
_entity_poly.entity_id
_entity_poly.type
_entity_poly.pdbx_seq_one_letter_code
_entity_poly.pdbx_strand_id
1 'polypeptide(L)'
;MQNQYRVFSASHIGQRNENQDAFAVLTHSKCDELLCVVADGMGGHEGGAFAAKKVVETCKVKWEESESVIDPDTFLNELAFCAHEAVIDSGNAKFDQAQSLVSVLYIHLEKSIYVSMHVGDCRTIQFANKNFIKRTIDQSLAQLHALKGDISDDEIASHPDQNKIYSSIGGSEPPSPIIEHYSPDGDTFLICSDGFWELFNQHALGVAIEKIESAEALEELIEQQVSGKTHHDNTTAIIVKLPPSEDSSSMVVPPSLAAGHQESEVEGSLRTEGALPAESSLSAESSKPAEGALSAEGSKPAEGALSAEGSTSSNDKNTSTKLTTYHYKFLLGLGSIIFVIALTYYFLSSTDSTHDLPEPLPTSGKTSPSKQSSEQPSGQAPDQKPEQTSEQNKTTPSEPQGKSSKEAIGTQASTGESGNIETRRQTPNIPILNIDDAIEKTEDVIRQKGGLGENDTLKVTTRGNVIGNSQVIKFQQFYKDLPVYGAQTITLVRDGKIANIDSKTLNDIDIDISPTLSAKEAVILAEDEIGTRLNVLEAPQLIIFKKEDSYLLIWRAEVEKASGERVMLFLDSTNALIVEEISLHISGGQEEISFEDIASEDEASENEKD
;
A
#
# COMPACT_ATOMS: atom_id res chain seq x y z
N MET A 1 34.31 -10.38 16.45
CA MET A 1 33.59 -9.43 15.58
C MET A 1 32.17 -9.37 16.11
N GLN A 2 31.64 -8.21 16.49
CA GLN A 2 30.32 -8.16 17.16
C GLN A 2 29.60 -6.79 17.12
N ASN A 3 30.06 -5.82 16.33
CA ASN A 3 29.61 -4.43 16.48
C ASN A 3 29.79 -3.55 15.21
N GLN A 4 29.61 -4.12 14.02
CA GLN A 4 29.63 -3.35 12.76
C GLN A 4 28.27 -2.69 12.51
N TYR A 5 27.23 -3.50 12.27
CA TYR A 5 25.84 -3.04 12.16
C TYR A 5 25.09 -3.21 13.49
N ARG A 6 23.99 -2.44 13.64
CA ARG A 6 23.06 -2.53 14.78
C ARG A 6 21.68 -2.95 14.24
N VAL A 7 21.10 -4.00 14.82
CA VAL A 7 19.77 -4.50 14.39
C VAL A 7 18.78 -4.36 15.54
N PHE A 8 17.61 -3.81 15.24
CA PHE A 8 16.45 -3.73 16.14
C PHE A 8 15.27 -4.41 15.44
N SER A 9 14.44 -5.15 16.17
CA SER A 9 13.32 -5.87 15.58
C SER A 9 12.17 -6.00 16.56
N ALA A 10 10.95 -5.77 16.09
CA ALA A 10 9.73 -5.85 16.89
C ALA A 10 8.58 -6.46 16.05
N SER A 11 7.66 -7.14 16.72
CA SER A 11 6.41 -7.64 16.13
C SER A 11 5.27 -7.51 17.13
N HIS A 12 4.17 -6.90 16.71
CA HIS A 12 3.01 -6.60 17.53
C HIS A 12 1.73 -7.10 16.86
N ILE A 13 0.79 -7.64 17.66
CA ILE A 13 -0.43 -8.29 17.19
C ILE A 13 -1.46 -7.33 16.55
N GLY A 14 -1.23 -6.01 16.65
CA GLY A 14 -2.14 -5.01 16.14
C GLY A 14 -3.43 -4.94 16.97
N GLN A 15 -4.56 -4.96 16.27
CA GLN A 15 -5.90 -5.16 16.85
C GLN A 15 -6.54 -6.46 16.32
N ARG A 16 -5.71 -7.45 15.93
CA ARG A 16 -6.13 -8.80 15.51
C ARG A 16 -6.20 -9.75 16.71
N ASN A 17 -6.83 -10.93 16.52
CA ASN A 17 -6.92 -11.98 17.55
C ASN A 17 -5.72 -12.95 17.56
N GLU A 18 -4.88 -12.88 16.53
CA GLU A 18 -3.74 -13.75 16.26
C GLU A 18 -2.67 -12.89 15.58
N ASN A 19 -1.39 -13.21 15.79
CA ASN A 19 -0.31 -12.63 15.00
C ASN A 19 0.05 -13.63 13.88
N GLN A 20 -0.13 -13.22 12.64
CA GLN A 20 0.12 -14.01 11.44
C GLN A 20 1.44 -13.63 10.77
N ASP A 21 2.12 -12.58 11.25
CA ASP A 21 3.49 -12.25 10.86
C ASP A 21 4.52 -13.21 11.48
N ALA A 22 5.65 -13.36 10.80
CA ALA A 22 6.87 -13.98 11.32
C ALA A 22 8.09 -13.21 10.81
N PHE A 23 9.19 -13.21 11.58
CA PHE A 23 10.43 -12.58 11.16
C PHE A 23 11.67 -13.35 11.64
N ALA A 24 12.82 -13.08 11.02
CA ALA A 24 14.12 -13.55 11.49
C ALA A 24 15.24 -12.55 11.17
N VAL A 25 16.27 -12.58 12.02
CA VAL A 25 17.56 -11.93 11.82
C VAL A 25 18.61 -13.04 11.93
N LEU A 26 19.32 -13.31 10.83
CA LEU A 26 20.27 -14.41 10.69
C LEU A 26 21.63 -13.85 10.27
N THR A 27 22.71 -14.39 10.85
CA THR A 27 24.08 -13.91 10.61
C THR A 27 25.03 -15.08 10.46
N HIS A 28 26.08 -14.92 9.67
CA HIS A 28 27.19 -15.88 9.64
C HIS A 28 28.31 -15.42 10.57
N SER A 29 28.68 -16.25 11.56
CA SER A 29 29.72 -15.89 12.55
C SER A 29 31.17 -15.87 11.99
N LYS A 30 31.34 -15.93 10.67
CA LYS A 30 32.62 -16.13 9.96
C LYS A 30 32.91 -15.08 8.88
N CYS A 31 31.88 -14.48 8.31
CA CYS A 31 31.89 -13.47 7.27
C CYS A 31 30.85 -12.42 7.67
N ASP A 32 31.06 -11.14 7.35
CA ASP A 32 30.17 -10.06 7.79
C ASP A 32 28.90 -9.99 6.92
N GLU A 33 28.15 -11.09 6.92
CA GLU A 33 26.90 -11.34 6.22
C GLU A 33 25.70 -11.33 7.18
N LEU A 34 24.60 -10.76 6.72
CA LEU A 34 23.34 -10.61 7.43
C LEU A 34 22.18 -10.93 6.47
N LEU A 35 21.24 -11.78 6.91
CA LEU A 35 19.96 -12.02 6.25
C LEU A 35 18.83 -11.67 7.21
N CYS A 36 18.01 -10.69 6.84
CA CYS A 36 16.82 -10.30 7.58
C CYS A 36 15.57 -10.65 6.76
N VAL A 37 14.58 -11.27 7.41
CA VAL A 37 13.34 -11.74 6.78
C VAL A 37 12.16 -11.18 7.56
N VAL A 38 11.19 -10.57 6.88
CA VAL A 38 9.84 -10.32 7.40
C VAL A 38 8.84 -11.00 6.47
N ALA A 39 7.95 -11.81 7.04
CA ALA A 39 6.88 -12.51 6.34
C ALA A 39 5.54 -12.18 7.00
N ASP A 40 4.56 -11.83 6.21
CA ASP A 40 3.16 -11.56 6.56
C ASP A 40 2.32 -12.77 6.13
N GLY A 41 1.32 -13.15 6.93
CA GLY A 41 0.57 -14.39 6.75
C GLY A 41 -0.91 -14.14 6.42
N MET A 42 -1.38 -14.68 5.29
CA MET A 42 -2.79 -14.61 4.87
C MET A 42 -3.37 -16.00 4.52
N GLY A 43 -4.69 -16.06 4.32
CA GLY A 43 -5.46 -17.32 4.19
C GLY A 43 -6.41 -17.63 5.36
N GLY A 44 -6.31 -16.87 6.46
CA GLY A 44 -7.30 -16.84 7.54
C GLY A 44 -7.04 -17.80 8.71
N HIS A 45 -7.11 -17.27 9.93
CA HIS A 45 -6.72 -17.98 11.18
C HIS A 45 -5.34 -18.67 11.01
N GLU A 46 -5.14 -19.82 11.66
CA GLU A 46 -3.88 -20.58 11.70
C GLU A 46 -3.18 -20.83 10.34
N GLY A 47 -3.87 -20.69 9.20
CA GLY A 47 -3.27 -20.78 7.87
C GLY A 47 -2.23 -19.68 7.59
N GLY A 48 -2.55 -18.41 7.89
CA GLY A 48 -1.61 -17.31 7.66
C GLY A 48 -0.36 -17.43 8.54
N ALA A 49 -0.59 -17.64 9.84
CA ALA A 49 0.49 -17.86 10.81
C ALA A 49 1.34 -19.11 10.51
N PHE A 50 0.76 -20.15 9.91
CA PHE A 50 1.51 -21.29 9.38
C PHE A 50 2.40 -20.88 8.20
N ALA A 51 1.85 -20.18 7.20
CA ALA A 51 2.58 -19.80 6.00
C ALA A 51 3.77 -18.89 6.30
N ALA A 52 3.57 -17.75 6.98
CA ALA A 52 4.64 -16.81 7.28
C ALA A 52 5.78 -17.45 8.09
N LYS A 53 5.43 -18.24 9.10
CA LYS A 53 6.40 -19.04 9.87
C LYS A 53 7.15 -20.03 8.98
N LYS A 54 6.46 -20.70 8.05
CA LYS A 54 7.06 -21.68 7.14
C LYS A 54 8.01 -21.03 6.12
N VAL A 55 7.73 -19.81 5.67
CA VAL A 55 8.67 -18.99 4.89
C VAL A 55 9.95 -18.71 5.70
N VAL A 56 9.82 -18.22 6.93
CA VAL A 56 10.95 -17.92 7.82
C VAL A 56 11.78 -19.16 8.16
N GLU A 57 11.14 -20.29 8.47
CA GLU A 57 11.82 -21.57 8.70
C GLU A 57 12.60 -22.03 7.46
N THR A 58 12.03 -21.88 6.27
CA THR A 58 12.68 -22.30 5.02
C THR A 58 13.86 -21.40 4.66
N CYS A 59 13.71 -20.08 4.81
CA CYS A 59 14.81 -19.13 4.64
C CYS A 59 15.97 -19.42 5.61
N LYS A 60 15.64 -19.77 6.87
CA LYS A 60 16.64 -20.15 7.87
C LYS A 60 17.40 -21.43 7.49
N VAL A 61 16.70 -22.50 7.09
CA VAL A 61 17.35 -23.75 6.68
C VAL A 61 18.28 -23.51 5.48
N LYS A 62 17.83 -22.74 4.48
CA LYS A 62 18.62 -22.40 3.30
C LYS A 62 19.85 -21.54 3.62
N TRP A 63 19.75 -20.63 4.59
CA TRP A 63 20.90 -19.90 5.12
C TRP A 63 21.91 -20.85 5.78
N GLU A 64 21.45 -21.74 6.68
CA GLU A 64 22.30 -22.69 7.40
C GLU A 64 22.92 -23.81 6.51
N GLU A 65 22.52 -23.93 5.24
CA GLU A 65 23.11 -24.87 4.25
C GLU A 65 24.48 -24.42 3.70
N SER A 66 24.84 -23.13 3.77
CA SER A 66 26.08 -22.58 3.16
C SER A 66 26.86 -21.69 4.13
N GLU A 67 28.21 -21.74 4.13
CA GLU A 67 29.01 -20.90 5.05
C GLU A 67 29.14 -19.43 4.61
N SER A 68 28.75 -19.10 3.38
CA SER A 68 28.69 -17.74 2.81
C SER A 68 27.89 -17.77 1.50
N VAL A 69 27.21 -16.68 1.16
CA VAL A 69 26.48 -16.55 -0.12
C VAL A 69 27.41 -16.06 -1.23
N ILE A 70 27.48 -16.83 -2.32
CA ILE A 70 28.35 -16.55 -3.48
C ILE A 70 27.65 -15.63 -4.50
N ASP A 71 26.36 -15.89 -4.75
CA ASP A 71 25.50 -15.17 -5.69
C ASP A 71 24.18 -14.80 -4.96
N PRO A 72 24.05 -13.56 -4.47
CA PRO A 72 22.87 -13.13 -3.72
C PRO A 72 21.57 -13.16 -4.53
N ASP A 73 21.61 -12.77 -5.80
CA ASP A 73 20.44 -12.71 -6.67
C ASP A 73 19.88 -14.12 -6.91
N THR A 74 20.74 -15.09 -7.24
CA THR A 74 20.33 -16.49 -7.37
C THR A 74 19.83 -17.06 -6.03
N PHE A 75 20.58 -16.84 -4.94
CA PHE A 75 20.21 -17.34 -3.60
C PHE A 75 18.84 -16.81 -3.14
N LEU A 76 18.59 -15.51 -3.28
CA LEU A 76 17.32 -14.89 -2.88
C LEU A 76 16.14 -15.33 -3.76
N ASN A 77 16.36 -15.58 -5.05
CA ASN A 77 15.35 -16.24 -5.90
C ASN A 77 15.05 -17.66 -5.41
N GLU A 78 16.08 -18.46 -5.13
CA GLU A 78 15.92 -19.82 -4.59
C GLU A 78 15.14 -19.82 -3.26
N LEU A 79 15.36 -18.83 -2.37
CA LEU A 79 14.55 -18.69 -1.15
C LEU A 79 13.05 -18.57 -1.44
N ALA A 80 12.66 -17.73 -2.41
CA ALA A 80 11.24 -17.52 -2.75
C ALA A 80 10.58 -18.79 -3.27
N PHE A 81 11.23 -19.51 -4.20
CA PHE A 81 10.69 -20.75 -4.75
C PHE A 81 10.71 -21.89 -3.72
N CYS A 82 11.78 -22.07 -2.96
CA CYS A 82 11.82 -23.07 -1.87
C CYS A 82 10.75 -22.79 -0.81
N ALA A 83 10.52 -21.53 -0.44
CA ALA A 83 9.46 -21.16 0.51
C ALA A 83 8.05 -21.43 -0.06
N HIS A 84 7.83 -21.22 -1.36
CA HIS A 84 6.55 -21.49 -2.02
C HIS A 84 6.20 -22.99 -2.02
N GLU A 85 7.11 -23.84 -2.50
CA GLU A 85 6.95 -25.30 -2.43
C GLU A 85 6.75 -25.76 -0.97
N ALA A 86 7.54 -25.22 -0.03
CA ALA A 86 7.47 -25.59 1.38
C ALA A 86 6.16 -25.17 2.10
N VAL A 87 5.42 -24.19 1.60
CA VAL A 87 4.06 -23.84 2.08
C VAL A 87 3.02 -24.75 1.44
N ILE A 88 3.13 -25.06 0.14
CA ILE A 88 2.21 -25.96 -0.58
C ILE A 88 2.30 -27.39 -0.02
N ASP A 89 3.51 -27.91 0.20
CA ASP A 89 3.79 -29.24 0.78
C ASP A 89 3.45 -29.36 2.28
N SER A 90 2.55 -28.53 2.80
CA SER A 90 2.03 -28.61 4.18
C SER A 90 1.40 -29.97 4.54
N GLY A 91 0.92 -30.71 3.53
CA GLY A 91 0.29 -32.02 3.69
C GLY A 91 -1.03 -32.01 4.48
N ASN A 92 -1.64 -30.84 4.69
CA ASN A 92 -2.79 -30.66 5.57
C ASN A 92 -3.84 -29.74 4.95
N ALA A 93 -5.02 -30.30 4.64
CA ALA A 93 -6.13 -29.59 4.00
C ALA A 93 -6.65 -28.33 4.75
N LYS A 94 -6.25 -28.14 6.01
CA LYS A 94 -6.50 -26.89 6.76
C LYS A 94 -5.70 -25.70 6.19
N PHE A 95 -4.63 -25.96 5.46
CA PHE A 95 -3.67 -24.98 4.96
C PHE A 95 -3.66 -24.86 3.42
N ASP A 96 -4.65 -25.45 2.72
CA ASP A 96 -4.80 -25.36 1.25
C ASP A 96 -5.00 -23.92 0.71
N GLN A 97 -5.23 -22.94 1.60
CA GLN A 97 -5.34 -21.51 1.29
C GLN A 97 -4.29 -20.66 2.03
N ALA A 98 -3.33 -21.30 2.71
CA ALA A 98 -2.28 -20.61 3.46
C ALA A 98 -1.28 -19.96 2.50
N GLN A 99 -1.14 -18.64 2.58
CA GLN A 99 -0.24 -17.86 1.74
C GLN A 99 0.55 -16.87 2.58
N SER A 100 1.69 -16.40 2.06
CA SER A 100 2.50 -15.40 2.75
C SER A 100 3.09 -14.38 1.78
N LEU A 101 3.22 -13.14 2.25
CA LEU A 101 3.91 -12.05 1.58
C LEU A 101 5.25 -11.86 2.30
N VAL A 102 6.35 -11.64 1.61
CA VAL A 102 7.70 -11.68 2.20
C VAL A 102 8.59 -10.56 1.66
N SER A 103 9.41 -9.99 2.54
CA SER A 103 10.57 -9.18 2.19
C SER A 103 11.80 -9.73 2.89
N VAL A 104 12.88 -9.93 2.13
CA VAL A 104 14.17 -10.45 2.57
C VAL A 104 15.24 -9.46 2.18
N LEU A 105 16.12 -9.08 3.10
CA LEU A 105 17.32 -8.27 2.82
C LEU A 105 18.57 -9.09 3.13
N TYR A 106 19.45 -9.22 2.14
CA TYR A 106 20.83 -9.71 2.30
C TYR A 106 21.80 -8.52 2.30
N ILE A 107 22.74 -8.54 3.24
CA ILE A 107 23.86 -7.60 3.31
C ILE A 107 25.16 -8.39 3.44
N HIS A 108 26.20 -8.02 2.70
CA HIS A 108 27.59 -8.42 2.96
C HIS A 108 28.47 -7.18 3.09
N LEU A 109 28.85 -6.84 4.33
CA LEU A 109 29.35 -5.49 4.62
C LEU A 109 30.74 -5.23 4.04
N GLU A 110 31.70 -6.16 4.19
CA GLU A 110 33.05 -6.03 3.63
C GLU A 110 33.09 -5.86 2.10
N LYS A 111 32.02 -6.25 1.39
CA LYS A 111 31.90 -6.14 -0.08
C LYS A 111 30.97 -4.99 -0.51
N SER A 112 30.37 -4.27 0.43
CA SER A 112 29.32 -3.27 0.18
C SER A 112 28.17 -3.78 -0.70
N ILE A 113 27.76 -5.03 -0.50
CA ILE A 113 26.63 -5.65 -1.21
C ILE A 113 25.37 -5.52 -0.36
N TYR A 114 24.31 -4.96 -0.94
CA TYR A 114 23.01 -4.75 -0.32
C TYR A 114 21.92 -5.11 -1.34
N VAL A 115 21.23 -6.24 -1.14
CA VAL A 115 20.26 -6.79 -2.10
C VAL A 115 19.03 -7.28 -1.34
N SER A 116 17.83 -6.86 -1.75
CA SER A 116 16.58 -7.39 -1.23
C SER A 116 15.82 -8.20 -2.26
N MET A 117 15.02 -9.16 -1.79
CA MET A 117 13.98 -9.83 -2.55
C MET A 117 12.63 -9.63 -1.87
N HIS A 118 11.58 -9.37 -2.64
CA HIS A 118 10.23 -9.38 -2.10
C HIS A 118 9.20 -10.05 -3.03
N VAL A 119 8.13 -10.53 -2.40
CA VAL A 119 6.91 -11.07 -3.01
C VAL A 119 5.73 -10.54 -2.19
N GLY A 120 4.80 -9.82 -2.81
CA GLY A 120 3.72 -9.09 -2.11
C GLY A 120 4.08 -7.63 -1.77
N ASP A 121 3.59 -7.13 -0.63
CA ASP A 121 3.69 -5.73 -0.18
C ASP A 121 4.41 -5.54 1.17
N CYS A 122 5.04 -6.59 1.70
CA CYS A 122 6.13 -6.45 2.65
C CYS A 122 7.27 -5.65 2.00
N ARG A 123 7.71 -4.56 2.64
CA ARG A 123 8.66 -3.61 2.06
C ARG A 123 10.07 -3.73 2.64
N THR A 124 11.08 -3.55 1.80
CA THR A 124 12.42 -3.08 2.21
C THR A 124 12.57 -1.63 1.78
N ILE A 125 13.09 -0.79 2.68
CA ILE A 125 13.24 0.66 2.50
C ILE A 125 14.64 1.08 2.97
N GLN A 126 15.35 1.89 2.18
CA GLN A 126 16.67 2.44 2.50
C GLN A 126 16.58 3.95 2.77
N PHE A 127 17.32 4.39 3.78
CA PHE A 127 17.49 5.79 4.16
C PHE A 127 18.98 6.15 4.30
N ALA A 128 19.30 7.44 4.15
CA ALA A 128 20.48 8.06 4.74
C ALA A 128 20.01 9.03 5.83
N ASN A 129 20.33 8.73 7.09
CA ASN A 129 19.77 9.36 8.28
C ASN A 129 18.22 9.25 8.21
N LYS A 130 17.48 10.37 8.29
CA LYS A 130 16.03 10.43 8.01
C LYS A 130 15.63 10.51 6.53
N ASN A 131 16.56 10.72 5.60
CA ASN A 131 16.22 10.98 4.20
C ASN A 131 15.98 9.65 3.48
N PHE A 132 14.79 9.48 2.89
CA PHE A 132 14.47 8.33 2.04
C PHE A 132 15.38 8.28 0.80
N ILE A 133 15.84 7.08 0.44
CA ILE A 133 16.58 6.82 -0.81
C ILE A 133 15.73 5.98 -1.77
N LYS A 134 15.25 4.83 -1.31
CA LYS A 134 14.60 3.82 -2.16
C LYS A 134 13.69 2.91 -1.35
N ARG A 135 12.65 2.36 -1.98
CA ARG A 135 11.90 1.20 -1.48
C ARG A 135 11.66 0.16 -2.56
N THR A 136 11.39 -1.08 -2.14
CA THR A 136 10.73 -2.11 -2.96
C THR A 136 9.37 -1.63 -3.44
N ILE A 137 9.00 -1.99 -4.68
CA ILE A 137 7.72 -1.64 -5.31
C ILE A 137 6.69 -2.77 -5.09
N ASP A 138 5.59 -2.49 -4.40
CA ASP A 138 4.65 -3.52 -3.90
C ASP A 138 3.97 -4.30 -5.03
N GLN A 139 3.65 -5.57 -4.79
CA GLN A 139 2.89 -6.41 -5.73
C GLN A 139 1.37 -6.31 -5.50
N SER A 140 0.89 -5.07 -5.30
CA SER A 140 -0.50 -4.72 -5.00
C SER A 140 -1.17 -3.94 -6.13
N LEU A 141 -2.50 -3.99 -6.20
CA LEU A 141 -3.26 -3.21 -7.19
C LEU A 141 -3.18 -1.70 -6.90
N ALA A 142 -3.13 -1.28 -5.63
CA ALA A 142 -2.88 0.12 -5.28
C ALA A 142 -1.50 0.63 -5.77
N GLN A 143 -0.44 -0.18 -5.70
CA GLN A 143 0.85 0.21 -6.29
C GLN A 143 0.76 0.36 -7.81
N LEU A 144 -0.03 -0.48 -8.50
CA LEU A 144 -0.30 -0.31 -9.93
C LEU A 144 -1.15 0.94 -10.26
N HIS A 145 -1.86 1.53 -9.29
CA HIS A 145 -2.50 2.84 -9.41
C HIS A 145 -1.47 3.96 -9.21
N ALA A 146 -0.66 3.90 -8.15
CA ALA A 146 0.41 4.87 -7.90
C ALA A 146 1.41 4.95 -9.06
N LEU A 147 1.82 3.79 -9.60
CA LEU A 147 2.72 3.71 -10.76
C LEU A 147 2.13 4.31 -12.05
N LYS A 148 0.82 4.55 -12.15
CA LYS A 148 0.21 5.27 -13.29
C LYS A 148 0.08 6.78 -13.07
N GLY A 149 0.21 7.24 -11.82
CA GLY A 149 -0.22 8.57 -11.40
C GLY A 149 -1.73 8.67 -11.12
N ASP A 150 -2.44 7.54 -10.96
CA ASP A 150 -3.85 7.54 -10.55
C ASP A 150 -4.00 8.02 -9.08
N ILE A 151 -2.95 7.81 -8.27
CA ILE A 151 -2.78 8.26 -6.87
C ILE A 151 -1.28 8.56 -6.62
N SER A 152 -0.95 9.22 -5.52
CA SER A 152 0.43 9.34 -5.01
C SER A 152 0.88 8.12 -4.18
N ASP A 153 2.18 8.02 -3.87
CA ASP A 153 2.74 6.89 -3.14
C ASP A 153 2.33 6.87 -1.64
N ASP A 154 2.19 8.04 -1.02
CA ASP A 154 1.65 8.19 0.36
C ASP A 154 0.15 7.79 0.44
N GLU A 155 -0.61 7.90 -0.66
CA GLU A 155 -2.03 7.53 -0.70
C GLU A 155 -2.27 6.02 -0.77
N ILE A 156 -1.26 5.21 -1.14
CA ILE A 156 -1.36 3.73 -1.20
C ILE A 156 -1.90 3.15 0.10
N ALA A 157 -1.45 3.65 1.26
CA ALA A 157 -1.88 3.21 2.59
C ALA A 157 -3.37 3.46 2.89
N SER A 158 -4.05 4.25 2.05
CA SER A 158 -5.48 4.59 2.19
C SER A 158 -6.35 4.09 1.03
N HIS A 159 -5.73 3.51 -0.01
CA HIS A 159 -6.42 3.13 -1.24
C HIS A 159 -7.24 1.84 -1.04
N PRO A 160 -8.52 1.77 -1.49
CA PRO A 160 -9.38 0.60 -1.26
C PRO A 160 -8.85 -0.71 -1.87
N ASP A 161 -7.96 -0.63 -2.86
CA ASP A 161 -7.32 -1.79 -3.50
C ASP A 161 -5.90 -2.11 -2.97
N GLN A 162 -5.49 -1.56 -1.82
CA GLN A 162 -4.18 -1.88 -1.21
C GLN A 162 -4.09 -3.36 -0.80
N ASN A 163 -5.13 -3.88 -0.14
CA ASN A 163 -5.26 -5.28 0.27
C ASN A 163 -5.42 -6.30 -0.91
N LYS A 164 -5.29 -5.87 -2.18
CA LYS A 164 -5.47 -6.73 -3.37
C LYS A 164 -4.12 -7.07 -4.02
N ILE A 165 -3.64 -8.27 -3.76
CA ILE A 165 -2.27 -8.71 -4.07
C ILE A 165 -2.25 -9.68 -5.25
N TYR A 166 -1.28 -9.51 -6.16
CA TYR A 166 -1.19 -10.30 -7.40
C TYR A 166 -0.06 -11.35 -7.43
N SER A 167 0.75 -11.48 -6.37
CA SER A 167 1.82 -12.46 -6.25
C SER A 167 2.15 -12.75 -4.77
N SER A 168 2.24 -14.03 -4.41
CA SER A 168 2.36 -14.51 -3.02
C SER A 168 3.13 -15.83 -2.94
N ILE A 169 3.74 -16.09 -1.78
CA ILE A 169 4.28 -17.41 -1.43
C ILE A 169 3.11 -18.33 -1.04
N GLY A 170 3.11 -19.59 -1.48
CA GLY A 170 2.00 -20.54 -1.26
C GLY A 170 0.74 -20.31 -2.11
N GLY A 171 0.73 -19.31 -3.01
CA GLY A 171 -0.37 -19.08 -3.95
C GLY A 171 -0.54 -20.21 -4.98
N SER A 172 -1.65 -20.18 -5.73
CA SER A 172 -1.92 -21.18 -6.79
C SER A 172 -1.06 -21.01 -8.05
N GLU A 173 -0.38 -19.88 -8.18
CA GLU A 173 0.58 -19.57 -9.25
C GLU A 173 1.97 -19.42 -8.61
N PRO A 174 3.06 -19.84 -9.29
CA PRO A 174 4.43 -19.64 -8.80
C PRO A 174 4.73 -18.17 -8.50
N PRO A 175 5.55 -17.89 -7.47
CA PRO A 175 5.81 -16.52 -7.04
C PRO A 175 6.60 -15.78 -8.12
N SER A 176 6.45 -14.46 -8.16
CA SER A 176 7.21 -13.60 -9.07
C SER A 176 8.16 -12.71 -8.26
N PRO A 177 9.23 -13.26 -7.65
CA PRO A 177 10.16 -12.49 -6.82
C PRO A 177 10.76 -11.31 -7.58
N ILE A 178 10.80 -10.16 -6.94
CA ILE A 178 11.50 -8.96 -7.42
C ILE A 178 12.80 -8.83 -6.64
N ILE A 179 13.92 -8.67 -7.33
CA ILE A 179 15.24 -8.40 -6.75
C ILE A 179 15.55 -6.91 -6.88
N GLU A 180 15.99 -6.28 -5.80
CA GLU A 180 16.37 -4.87 -5.75
C GLU A 180 17.76 -4.68 -5.14
N HIS A 181 18.62 -3.96 -5.86
CA HIS A 181 19.95 -3.55 -5.40
C HIS A 181 19.93 -2.13 -4.84
N TYR A 182 20.79 -1.82 -3.87
CA TYR A 182 20.81 -0.54 -3.14
C TYR A 182 22.19 0.13 -3.16
N SER A 183 22.24 1.45 -2.99
CA SER A 183 23.51 2.20 -2.95
C SER A 183 24.25 1.98 -1.62
N PRO A 184 25.60 1.94 -1.58
CA PRO A 184 26.36 2.05 -0.33
C PRO A 184 26.18 3.40 0.40
N ASP A 185 25.56 4.42 -0.21
CA ASP A 185 25.36 5.75 0.41
C ASP A 185 24.33 5.77 1.55
N GLY A 186 23.47 4.75 1.66
CA GLY A 186 22.43 4.68 2.70
C GLY A 186 22.91 3.99 3.96
N ASP A 187 22.74 4.65 5.11
CA ASP A 187 23.17 4.17 6.42
C ASP A 187 22.14 3.30 7.16
N THR A 188 20.86 3.31 6.74
CA THR A 188 19.79 2.63 7.47
C THR A 188 18.84 1.91 6.54
N PHE A 189 18.56 0.64 6.84
CA PHE A 189 17.51 -0.15 6.21
C PHE A 189 16.36 -0.43 7.18
N LEU A 190 15.15 -0.45 6.66
CA LEU A 190 13.92 -0.91 7.31
C LEU A 190 13.31 -2.02 6.46
N ILE A 191 12.86 -3.10 7.09
CA ILE A 191 12.16 -4.23 6.45
C ILE A 191 10.90 -4.47 7.27
N CYS A 192 9.71 -4.52 6.65
CA CYS A 192 8.45 -4.51 7.41
C CYS A 192 7.21 -5.03 6.66
N SER A 193 6.19 -5.44 7.41
CA SER A 193 4.81 -5.68 6.93
C SER A 193 4.03 -4.37 6.77
N ASP A 194 2.87 -4.41 6.10
CA ASP A 194 2.03 -3.23 5.86
C ASP A 194 1.52 -2.59 7.14
N GLY A 195 1.17 -3.39 8.15
CA GLY A 195 0.84 -2.93 9.49
C GLY A 195 1.96 -2.15 10.18
N PHE A 196 3.18 -2.05 9.63
CA PHE A 196 4.15 -1.04 10.05
C PHE A 196 4.19 0.18 9.13
N TRP A 197 4.27 0.00 7.80
CA TRP A 197 4.43 1.14 6.90
C TRP A 197 3.16 1.99 6.77
N GLU A 198 1.97 1.44 7.01
CA GLU A 198 0.69 2.19 7.14
C GLU A 198 0.62 3.13 8.35
N LEU A 199 1.58 3.06 9.30
CA LEU A 199 1.60 3.92 10.48
C LEU A 199 2.14 5.33 10.16
N PHE A 200 2.78 5.53 9.01
CA PHE A 200 3.55 6.73 8.69
C PHE A 200 3.41 7.14 7.21
N ASN A 201 3.46 8.44 6.93
CA ASN A 201 3.83 8.92 5.60
C ASN A 201 5.36 8.91 5.43
N GLN A 202 5.86 8.98 4.19
CA GLN A 202 7.28 8.75 3.88
C GLN A 202 8.24 9.65 4.68
N HIS A 203 7.88 10.93 4.90
CA HIS A 203 8.69 11.87 5.69
C HIS A 203 8.63 11.59 7.21
N ALA A 204 7.44 11.28 7.76
CA ALA A 204 7.32 10.93 9.18
C ALA A 204 8.07 9.64 9.51
N LEU A 205 8.06 8.67 8.59
CA LEU A 205 8.75 7.39 8.72
C LEU A 205 10.26 7.59 8.93
N GLY A 206 10.94 8.30 8.01
CA GLY A 206 12.38 8.55 8.14
C GLY A 206 12.76 9.27 9.44
N VAL A 207 11.95 10.25 9.86
CA VAL A 207 12.13 11.00 11.11
C VAL A 207 11.84 10.17 12.38
N ALA A 208 11.11 9.05 12.25
CA ALA A 208 10.93 8.07 13.34
C ALA A 208 12.11 7.08 13.39
N ILE A 209 12.46 6.47 12.26
CA ILE A 209 13.53 5.46 12.12
C ILE A 209 14.90 6.03 12.52
N GLU A 210 15.20 7.29 12.15
CA GLU A 210 16.42 8.02 12.56
C GLU A 210 16.64 7.97 14.10
N LYS A 211 15.56 7.98 14.89
CA LYS A 211 15.61 8.05 16.37
C LYS A 211 15.58 6.70 17.09
N ILE A 212 15.32 5.59 16.39
CA ILE A 212 15.28 4.27 17.03
C ILE A 212 16.71 3.79 17.31
N GLU A 213 17.03 3.62 18.59
CA GLU A 213 18.36 3.24 19.07
C GLU A 213 18.35 1.96 19.95
N SER A 214 17.18 1.34 20.13
CA SER A 214 17.01 0.03 20.78
C SER A 214 15.75 -0.70 20.26
N ALA A 215 15.58 -1.97 20.60
CA ALA A 215 14.37 -2.73 20.24
C ALA A 215 13.15 -2.26 21.05
N GLU A 216 13.33 -1.95 22.33
CA GLU A 216 12.29 -1.43 23.22
C GLU A 216 11.76 -0.08 22.70
N ALA A 217 12.62 0.78 22.14
CA ALA A 217 12.19 2.03 21.51
C ALA A 217 11.34 1.80 20.24
N LEU A 218 11.55 0.70 19.51
CA LEU A 218 10.74 0.30 18.36
C LEU A 218 9.39 -0.28 18.81
N GLU A 219 9.39 -1.10 19.87
CA GLU A 219 8.16 -1.63 20.50
C GLU A 219 7.30 -0.49 21.06
N GLU A 220 7.89 0.46 21.81
CA GLU A 220 7.18 1.65 22.31
C GLU A 220 6.62 2.52 21.18
N LEU A 221 7.35 2.70 20.07
CA LEU A 221 6.85 3.42 18.90
C LEU A 221 5.63 2.72 18.28
N ILE A 222 5.70 1.39 18.13
CA ILE A 222 4.60 0.60 17.57
C ILE A 222 3.38 0.64 18.50
N GLU A 223 3.53 0.37 19.80
CA GLU A 223 2.43 0.45 20.77
C GLU A 223 1.75 1.84 20.74
N GLN A 224 2.54 2.91 20.71
CA GLN A 224 2.01 4.28 20.65
C GLN A 224 1.16 4.52 19.40
N GLN A 225 1.65 4.18 18.20
CA GLN A 225 0.91 4.40 16.95
C GLN A 225 -0.31 3.47 16.82
N VAL A 226 -0.21 2.22 17.28
CA VAL A 226 -1.30 1.23 17.22
C VAL A 226 -2.40 1.50 18.26
N SER A 227 -2.06 2.08 19.42
CA SER A 227 -3.02 2.34 20.52
C SER A 227 -4.21 3.23 20.14
N GLY A 228 -4.06 4.07 19.12
CA GLY A 228 -5.11 4.95 18.60
C GLY A 228 -5.91 4.40 17.42
N LYS A 229 -5.47 3.30 16.77
CA LYS A 229 -6.12 2.74 15.57
C LYS A 229 -7.11 1.63 15.95
N THR A 230 -8.27 1.59 15.28
CA THR A 230 -9.22 0.47 15.33
C THR A 230 -8.97 -0.52 14.20
N HIS A 231 -9.04 -1.83 14.49
CA HIS A 231 -8.88 -2.92 13.50
C HIS A 231 -7.58 -2.94 12.68
N HIS A 232 -6.54 -2.24 13.13
CA HIS A 232 -5.23 -2.25 12.50
C HIS A 232 -4.56 -3.64 12.56
N ASP A 233 -3.73 -3.93 11.57
CA ASP A 233 -3.22 -5.27 11.30
C ASP A 233 -2.01 -5.66 12.16
N ASN A 234 -1.48 -6.85 11.94
CA ASN A 234 -0.19 -7.27 12.51
C ASN A 234 0.94 -6.34 12.04
N THR A 235 1.79 -5.93 12.98
CA THR A 235 2.80 -4.90 12.77
C THR A 235 4.19 -5.48 13.04
N THR A 236 5.00 -5.72 12.01
CA THR A 236 6.36 -6.26 12.17
C THR A 236 7.39 -5.44 11.43
N ALA A 237 8.51 -5.15 12.09
CA ALA A 237 9.61 -4.38 11.53
C ALA A 237 10.99 -4.88 12.02
N ILE A 238 11.97 -4.84 11.12
CA ILE A 238 13.40 -4.96 11.39
C ILE A 238 14.08 -3.67 10.89
N ILE A 239 14.89 -3.04 11.73
CA ILE A 239 15.73 -1.89 11.38
C ILE A 239 17.19 -2.33 11.47
N VAL A 240 17.96 -2.09 10.41
CA VAL A 240 19.41 -2.33 10.36
C VAL A 240 20.11 -0.99 10.15
N LYS A 241 20.81 -0.49 11.16
CA LYS A 241 21.71 0.68 11.04
C LYS A 241 23.13 0.21 10.79
N LEU A 242 23.72 0.63 9.68
CA LEU A 242 25.10 0.36 9.27
C LEU A 242 26.10 1.19 10.09
N PRO A 243 27.39 0.84 10.10
CA PRO A 243 28.43 1.75 10.57
C PRO A 243 28.63 2.90 9.58
N PRO A 244 29.09 4.09 10.02
CA PRO A 244 29.50 5.15 9.10
C PRO A 244 30.68 4.67 8.22
N SER A 245 30.61 4.96 6.92
CA SER A 245 31.65 4.59 5.95
C SER A 245 32.95 5.36 6.22
N GLU A 246 34.10 4.66 6.26
CA GLU A 246 35.37 5.30 6.66
C GLU A 246 35.85 6.37 5.65
N ASP A 247 35.45 6.30 4.38
CA ASP A 247 35.77 7.33 3.38
C ASP A 247 35.22 8.74 3.72
N SER A 248 34.11 8.79 4.47
CA SER A 248 33.53 10.05 4.97
C SER A 248 34.44 10.77 5.99
N SER A 249 35.40 10.06 6.61
CA SER A 249 36.27 10.61 7.65
C SER A 249 37.35 11.58 7.15
N SER A 250 37.49 11.76 5.83
CA SER A 250 38.54 12.58 5.22
C SER A 250 38.34 14.10 5.37
N MET A 251 37.15 14.58 5.74
CA MET A 251 36.87 16.00 6.03
C MET A 251 37.02 16.39 7.51
N VAL A 252 38.14 15.99 8.14
CA VAL A 252 38.56 16.60 9.42
C VAL A 252 39.02 18.04 9.18
N VAL A 253 38.12 19.00 9.32
CA VAL A 253 38.49 20.41 9.50
C VAL A 253 39.26 20.53 10.82
N PRO A 254 40.55 20.93 10.81
CA PRO A 254 41.34 20.96 12.03
C PRO A 254 40.82 22.05 12.99
N PRO A 255 40.74 21.78 14.30
CA PRO A 255 40.28 22.77 15.27
C PRO A 255 41.27 23.94 15.35
N SER A 256 40.84 25.12 14.94
CA SER A 256 41.62 26.36 15.08
C SER A 256 41.90 26.65 16.56
N LEU A 257 43.14 26.45 17.01
CA LEU A 257 43.51 26.66 18.41
C LEU A 257 43.31 28.12 18.84
N ALA A 258 42.41 28.33 19.80
CA ALA A 258 42.41 29.54 20.62
C ALA A 258 43.57 29.46 21.63
N ALA A 259 44.71 30.04 21.28
CA ALA A 259 45.84 30.28 22.20
C ALA A 259 46.22 31.76 22.12
N GLY A 260 46.05 32.49 23.23
CA GLY A 260 46.22 33.94 23.25
C GLY A 260 47.68 34.41 23.17
N HIS A 261 47.85 35.70 22.93
CA HIS A 261 49.09 36.43 23.26
C HIS A 261 48.74 37.61 24.17
N GLN A 262 49.67 37.92 25.06
CA GLN A 262 49.56 38.92 26.12
C GLN A 262 50.78 39.86 25.98
N GLU A 263 50.60 41.15 26.26
CA GLU A 263 51.63 42.21 26.23
C GLU A 263 52.21 42.52 24.82
N SER A 264 52.58 43.74 24.44
CA SER A 264 53.03 44.90 25.23
C SER A 264 52.62 46.26 24.60
N GLU A 265 52.86 47.34 25.35
CA GLU A 265 52.61 48.75 24.99
C GLU A 265 53.72 49.32 24.07
N VAL A 266 53.39 50.26 23.16
CA VAL A 266 54.26 51.39 22.74
C VAL A 266 53.37 52.61 22.39
N GLU A 267 53.89 53.83 22.61
CA GLU A 267 53.28 55.15 22.34
C GLU A 267 53.05 55.47 20.83
N GLY A 268 52.27 56.51 20.48
CA GLY A 268 51.91 56.80 19.06
C GLY A 268 51.71 58.26 18.60
N SER A 269 50.87 59.08 19.25
CA SER A 269 50.66 60.53 18.99
C SER A 269 49.94 60.99 17.68
N LEU A 270 49.38 62.22 17.72
CA LEU A 270 48.89 63.09 16.60
C LEU A 270 47.66 62.60 15.75
N ARG A 271 46.81 63.45 15.15
CA ARG A 271 46.22 64.78 15.48
C ARG A 271 45.18 65.20 14.40
N THR A 272 43.98 65.69 14.78
CA THR A 272 43.11 66.69 14.07
C THR A 272 42.66 66.41 12.60
N GLU A 273 41.54 66.89 12.01
CA GLU A 273 40.45 67.85 12.30
C GLU A 273 39.06 67.19 12.01
N GLY A 274 37.89 67.62 12.52
CA GLY A 274 37.01 68.70 11.98
C GLY A 274 35.85 68.11 11.13
N ALA A 275 34.59 68.59 11.09
CA ALA A 275 33.86 69.63 11.86
C ALA A 275 32.31 69.41 11.80
N LEU A 276 31.53 70.23 12.54
CA LEU A 276 30.05 70.27 12.69
C LEU A 276 29.32 70.99 11.51
N PRO A 277 27.96 71.07 11.36
CA PRO A 277 26.82 71.01 12.34
C PRO A 277 25.73 69.93 12.05
N ALA A 278 24.83 69.51 12.96
CA ALA A 278 23.75 70.20 13.74
C ALA A 278 22.61 70.77 12.84
N GLU A 279 21.31 70.60 13.08
CA GLU A 279 20.45 70.60 14.30
C GLU A 279 19.20 69.66 14.07
N SER A 280 18.15 69.44 14.90
CA SER A 280 17.65 69.99 16.19
C SER A 280 16.70 69.00 16.94
N SER A 281 16.22 69.42 18.14
CA SER A 281 14.91 69.10 18.78
C SER A 281 14.50 67.63 19.05
N LEU A 282 14.49 67.14 20.31
CA LEU A 282 13.48 67.30 21.40
C LEU A 282 12.21 66.43 21.22
N SER A 283 11.63 65.77 22.24
CA SER A 283 11.85 65.77 23.71
C SER A 283 11.48 64.43 24.41
N ALA A 284 11.76 64.33 25.72
CA ALA A 284 11.39 63.21 26.63
C ALA A 284 9.88 63.29 27.08
N GLU A 285 9.31 62.50 28.02
CA GLU A 285 9.86 61.72 29.15
C GLU A 285 8.89 60.61 29.69
N SER A 286 9.24 59.99 30.82
CA SER A 286 8.56 58.87 31.55
C SER A 286 7.16 59.22 32.17
N SER A 287 6.35 58.35 32.81
CA SER A 287 6.62 57.21 33.74
C SER A 287 5.41 56.29 34.05
N LYS A 288 5.65 55.22 34.85
CA LYS A 288 4.68 54.32 35.55
C LYS A 288 4.32 54.85 36.97
N PRO A 289 3.59 54.12 37.88
CA PRO A 289 2.28 53.40 37.81
C PRO A 289 1.34 53.73 39.03
N ALA A 290 0.13 53.13 39.15
CA ALA A 290 -0.61 52.98 40.44
C ALA A 290 -1.79 51.97 40.42
N GLU A 291 -2.30 51.62 41.61
CA GLU A 291 -3.35 50.61 41.97
C GLU A 291 -4.81 51.17 41.92
N GLY A 292 -5.87 50.40 42.28
CA GLY A 292 -7.25 50.99 42.27
C GLY A 292 -8.50 50.35 42.94
N ALA A 293 -8.79 49.04 42.82
CA ALA A 293 -9.83 48.27 43.57
C ALA A 293 -11.38 48.57 43.47
N LEU A 294 -12.18 47.52 43.81
CA LEU A 294 -13.64 47.48 44.18
C LEU A 294 -14.69 47.70 43.06
N SER A 295 -15.91 47.11 43.07
CA SER A 295 -16.63 46.20 44.00
C SER A 295 -17.85 45.50 43.31
N ALA A 296 -18.67 44.61 43.91
CA ALA A 296 -18.42 43.30 44.57
C ALA A 296 -19.73 42.66 45.13
N GLU A 297 -20.28 41.59 44.51
CA GLU A 297 -21.39 40.73 45.03
C GLU A 297 -21.19 39.26 44.58
N GLY A 298 -21.57 38.20 45.30
CA GLY A 298 -22.07 38.10 46.69
C GLY A 298 -22.54 36.67 47.06
N SER A 299 -22.30 36.24 48.32
CA SER A 299 -22.84 35.05 49.05
C SER A 299 -21.86 33.93 49.47
N LYS A 300 -21.93 33.59 50.76
CA LYS A 300 -21.32 32.47 51.55
C LYS A 300 -22.43 31.97 52.53
N PRO A 301 -22.35 30.86 53.32
CA PRO A 301 -21.30 30.48 54.30
C PRO A 301 -20.68 29.08 54.03
N ALA A 302 -19.53 28.63 54.58
CA ALA A 302 -19.09 28.41 55.99
C ALA A 302 -19.80 27.20 56.67
N GLU A 303 -19.19 26.38 57.55
CA GLU A 303 -17.98 26.48 58.42
C GLU A 303 -17.20 25.12 58.41
N GLY A 304 -16.00 24.89 59.00
CA GLY A 304 -14.97 25.72 59.66
C GLY A 304 -14.01 24.88 60.55
N ALA A 305 -12.73 25.30 60.70
CA ALA A 305 -11.75 24.97 61.77
C ALA A 305 -11.34 23.49 62.11
N LEU A 306 -10.20 23.13 62.73
CA LEU A 306 -8.85 23.72 62.95
C LEU A 306 -7.84 22.61 63.40
N SER A 307 -6.55 22.76 63.06
CA SER A 307 -5.31 22.37 63.78
C SER A 307 -4.99 20.94 64.33
N ALA A 308 -3.79 20.48 63.90
CA ALA A 308 -2.66 19.93 64.71
C ALA A 308 -2.55 18.44 65.16
N GLU A 309 -1.39 17.86 64.81
CA GLU A 309 -0.52 16.84 65.47
C GLU A 309 -1.07 15.52 66.08
N GLY A 310 -0.36 14.40 65.82
CA GLY A 310 -0.52 13.13 66.56
C GLY A 310 -0.11 11.87 65.78
N SER A 311 0.75 11.03 66.36
CA SER A 311 1.40 9.89 65.68
C SER A 311 0.69 8.52 65.79
N THR A 312 1.02 7.62 64.84
CA THR A 312 1.04 6.13 64.93
C THR A 312 -0.23 5.25 64.98
N SER A 313 -0.32 4.35 63.97
CA SER A 313 -0.70 2.92 64.05
C SER A 313 -2.15 2.40 63.74
N SER A 314 -2.17 1.23 63.08
CA SER A 314 -3.19 0.16 63.03
C SER A 314 -4.50 0.27 62.18
N ASN A 315 -4.45 -0.41 61.01
CA ASN A 315 -5.37 -1.39 60.39
C ASN A 315 -6.92 -1.27 60.27
N ASP A 316 -7.37 -1.72 59.09
CA ASP A 316 -8.54 -2.59 58.80
C ASP A 316 -9.97 -2.14 59.12
N LYS A 317 -10.51 -1.20 58.34
CA LYS A 317 -11.96 -1.11 58.03
C LYS A 317 -12.27 -0.65 56.60
N ASN A 318 -12.01 -1.48 55.58
CA ASN A 318 -12.58 -1.24 54.24
C ASN A 318 -12.83 -2.49 53.35
N THR A 319 -12.65 -3.71 53.87
CA THR A 319 -12.75 -4.97 53.10
C THR A 319 -14.17 -5.54 52.98
N SER A 320 -15.12 -5.04 53.77
CA SER A 320 -16.47 -5.61 53.87
C SER A 320 -17.36 -5.30 52.65
N THR A 321 -17.32 -4.06 52.16
CA THR A 321 -18.27 -3.53 51.14
C THR A 321 -18.05 -4.10 49.74
N LYS A 322 -16.82 -4.54 49.41
CA LYS A 322 -16.54 -5.19 48.12
C LYS A 322 -17.06 -6.63 48.09
N LEU A 323 -16.97 -7.37 49.19
CA LEU A 323 -17.25 -8.81 49.23
C LEU A 323 -18.73 -9.15 48.95
N THR A 324 -19.65 -8.33 49.45
CA THR A 324 -21.11 -8.47 49.19
C THR A 324 -21.46 -8.24 47.72
N THR A 325 -20.79 -7.32 47.03
CA THR A 325 -21.05 -7.00 45.62
C THR A 325 -20.70 -8.18 44.69
N TYR A 326 -19.59 -8.88 44.96
CA TYR A 326 -19.23 -10.09 44.20
C TYR A 326 -20.18 -11.26 44.48
N HIS A 327 -20.61 -11.48 45.72
CA HIS A 327 -21.59 -12.52 46.05
C HIS A 327 -22.92 -12.31 45.33
N TYR A 328 -23.40 -11.07 45.20
CA TYR A 328 -24.64 -10.78 44.46
C TYR A 328 -24.52 -11.11 42.96
N LYS A 329 -23.42 -10.73 42.31
CA LYS A 329 -23.17 -11.11 40.91
C LYS A 329 -23.03 -12.63 40.70
N PHE A 330 -22.38 -13.32 41.64
CA PHE A 330 -22.24 -14.78 41.61
C PHE A 330 -23.60 -15.49 41.74
N LEU A 331 -24.45 -15.04 42.67
CA LEU A 331 -25.81 -15.57 42.86
C LEU A 331 -26.72 -15.35 41.65
N LEU A 332 -26.62 -14.19 40.98
CA LEU A 332 -27.34 -13.93 39.73
C LEU A 332 -26.91 -14.89 38.61
N GLY A 333 -25.59 -15.11 38.45
CA GLY A 333 -25.07 -16.09 37.49
C GLY A 333 -25.59 -17.50 37.76
N LEU A 334 -25.51 -17.95 39.01
CA LEU A 334 -25.98 -19.28 39.43
C LEU A 334 -27.50 -19.45 39.22
N GLY A 335 -28.29 -18.41 39.48
CA GLY A 335 -29.72 -18.37 39.18
C GLY A 335 -30.03 -18.51 37.69
N SER A 336 -29.26 -17.85 36.82
CA SER A 336 -29.43 -17.98 35.35
C SER A 336 -29.15 -19.39 34.84
N ILE A 337 -28.14 -20.07 35.39
CA ILE A 337 -27.80 -21.46 35.04
C ILE A 337 -28.92 -22.42 35.48
N ILE A 338 -29.44 -22.25 36.70
CA ILE A 338 -30.58 -23.04 37.19
C ILE A 338 -31.83 -22.82 36.32
N PHE A 339 -32.08 -21.58 35.87
CA PHE A 339 -33.20 -21.28 34.98
C PHE A 339 -33.06 -21.97 33.61
N VAL A 340 -31.87 -21.95 32.99
CA VAL A 340 -31.61 -22.64 31.71
C VAL A 340 -31.78 -24.16 31.86
N ILE A 341 -31.28 -24.76 32.95
CA ILE A 341 -31.45 -26.19 33.22
C ILE A 341 -32.92 -26.54 33.42
N ALA A 342 -33.68 -25.74 34.18
CA ALA A 342 -35.11 -25.93 34.39
C ALA A 342 -35.92 -25.78 33.09
N LEU A 343 -35.57 -24.81 32.22
CA LEU A 343 -36.20 -24.61 30.93
C LEU A 343 -35.93 -25.80 29.99
N THR A 344 -34.69 -26.29 29.95
CA THR A 344 -34.29 -27.46 29.16
C THR A 344 -35.02 -28.71 29.64
N TYR A 345 -35.11 -28.93 30.95
CA TYR A 345 -35.86 -30.03 31.53
C TYR A 345 -37.38 -29.92 31.26
N TYR A 346 -37.94 -28.72 31.28
CA TYR A 346 -39.34 -28.47 30.91
C TYR A 346 -39.62 -28.86 29.45
N PHE A 347 -38.76 -28.48 28.50
CA PHE A 347 -38.92 -28.88 27.10
C PHE A 347 -38.74 -30.39 26.89
N LEU A 348 -37.76 -31.03 27.55
CA LEU A 348 -37.58 -32.49 27.49
C LEU A 348 -38.69 -33.31 28.18
N SER A 349 -39.39 -32.72 29.16
CA SER A 349 -40.52 -33.38 29.84
C SER A 349 -41.89 -33.05 29.26
N SER A 350 -41.97 -32.10 28.32
CA SER A 350 -43.21 -31.74 27.61
C SER A 350 -43.53 -32.63 26.41
N THR A 351 -42.69 -33.64 26.11
CA THR A 351 -42.82 -34.51 24.92
C THR A 351 -43.22 -35.95 25.27
N ASP A 352 -44.35 -36.15 25.96
CA ASP A 352 -45.13 -37.38 25.77
C ASP A 352 -46.63 -37.20 26.13
N SER A 353 -47.52 -37.67 25.26
CA SER A 353 -48.97 -37.87 25.46
C SER A 353 -49.63 -38.57 24.23
N THR A 354 -49.14 -39.79 23.93
CA THR A 354 -49.92 -40.99 23.50
C THR A 354 -51.15 -40.88 22.59
N HIS A 355 -51.19 -41.70 21.52
CA HIS A 355 -52.27 -42.63 21.08
C HIS A 355 -52.00 -43.05 19.61
N ASP A 356 -52.15 -44.31 19.14
CA ASP A 356 -52.29 -45.62 19.79
C ASP A 356 -51.91 -46.77 18.80
N LEU A 357 -51.76 -48.02 19.26
CA LEU A 357 -51.36 -49.20 18.44
C LEU A 357 -52.56 -50.05 17.94
N PRO A 358 -52.38 -50.92 16.91
CA PRO A 358 -52.12 -52.35 17.21
C PRO A 358 -51.20 -53.14 16.25
N GLU A 359 -50.73 -54.29 16.74
CA GLU A 359 -49.86 -55.34 16.17
C GLU A 359 -50.68 -56.54 15.54
N PRO A 360 -50.09 -57.68 15.07
CA PRO A 360 -48.82 -57.93 14.34
C PRO A 360 -48.91 -59.00 13.19
N LEU A 361 -47.79 -59.16 12.42
CA LEU A 361 -47.13 -60.37 11.82
C LEU A 361 -47.88 -61.70 11.47
N PRO A 362 -47.35 -62.60 10.57
CA PRO A 362 -45.98 -62.73 10.01
C PRO A 362 -45.98 -62.80 8.43
N THR A 363 -45.07 -63.39 7.61
CA THR A 363 -43.93 -64.34 7.77
C THR A 363 -42.93 -64.33 6.58
N SER A 364 -41.68 -64.76 6.82
CA SER A 364 -40.69 -65.48 5.95
C SER A 364 -40.63 -65.32 4.41
N GLY A 365 -39.41 -65.21 3.81
CA GLY A 365 -39.29 -65.22 2.33
C GLY A 365 -38.01 -65.70 1.58
N LYS A 366 -36.77 -65.41 2.01
CA LYS A 366 -35.47 -65.79 1.37
C LYS A 366 -35.06 -65.18 0.00
N THR A 367 -33.73 -65.01 -0.13
CA THR A 367 -32.85 -65.15 -1.32
C THR A 367 -32.92 -64.22 -2.54
N SER A 368 -31.84 -63.44 -2.70
CA SER A 368 -31.15 -63.03 -3.95
C SER A 368 -30.64 -64.26 -4.77
N PRO A 369 -29.97 -64.16 -5.95
CA PRO A 369 -29.21 -63.01 -6.51
C PRO A 369 -29.35 -62.82 -8.05
N SER A 370 -28.34 -62.19 -8.67
CA SER A 370 -27.95 -62.23 -10.11
C SER A 370 -28.76 -61.39 -11.11
N LYS A 371 -28.20 -60.94 -12.24
CA LYS A 371 -26.88 -60.36 -12.58
C LYS A 371 -26.88 -59.94 -14.06
N GLN A 372 -26.27 -58.78 -14.39
CA GLN A 372 -25.66 -58.43 -15.69
C GLN A 372 -26.52 -58.35 -16.97
N SER A 373 -26.03 -57.52 -17.91
CA SER A 373 -26.26 -57.54 -19.38
C SER A 373 -27.67 -57.25 -19.92
N SER A 374 -27.84 -56.49 -21.02
CA SER A 374 -26.87 -55.68 -21.79
C SER A 374 -27.61 -54.71 -22.75
N GLU A 375 -26.84 -53.87 -23.46
CA GLU A 375 -27.15 -53.30 -24.79
C GLU A 375 -28.37 -52.34 -24.94
N GLN A 376 -28.04 -51.05 -24.85
CA GLN A 376 -28.11 -50.05 -25.96
C GLN A 376 -28.49 -50.54 -27.38
N PRO A 377 -28.85 -49.65 -28.34
CA PRO A 377 -29.22 -48.22 -28.21
C PRO A 377 -30.43 -47.79 -29.09
N SER A 378 -30.68 -46.47 -29.13
CA SER A 378 -31.53 -45.72 -30.09
C SER A 378 -33.06 -45.87 -29.94
N GLY A 379 -33.86 -44.81 -30.17
CA GLY A 379 -33.49 -43.43 -30.46
C GLY A 379 -34.69 -42.50 -30.70
N GLN A 380 -34.40 -41.31 -31.23
CA GLN A 380 -35.33 -40.26 -31.70
C GLN A 380 -36.10 -39.45 -30.62
N ALA A 381 -35.89 -38.13 -30.69
CA ALA A 381 -36.75 -37.05 -30.21
C ALA A 381 -37.84 -36.74 -31.30
N PRO A 382 -38.72 -35.70 -31.24
CA PRO A 382 -38.71 -34.53 -30.35
C PRO A 382 -40.10 -34.09 -29.81
N ASP A 383 -40.13 -32.87 -29.25
CA ASP A 383 -41.30 -32.01 -28.97
C ASP A 383 -42.33 -32.50 -27.91
N GLN A 384 -42.95 -31.67 -27.06
CA GLN A 384 -43.24 -30.23 -27.16
C GLN A 384 -43.05 -29.48 -25.82
N LYS A 385 -42.78 -28.17 -25.89
CA LYS A 385 -43.12 -27.15 -24.87
C LYS A 385 -44.59 -26.72 -25.08
N PRO A 386 -45.35 -26.25 -24.08
CA PRO A 386 -45.23 -24.84 -23.71
C PRO A 386 -45.49 -24.49 -22.22
N GLU A 387 -44.95 -23.33 -21.79
CA GLU A 387 -45.62 -22.31 -20.93
C GLU A 387 -46.11 -22.68 -19.49
N GLN A 388 -46.36 -21.74 -18.54
CA GLN A 388 -46.32 -20.26 -18.54
C GLN A 388 -46.14 -19.71 -17.10
N THR A 389 -45.51 -18.52 -16.93
CA THR A 389 -45.74 -17.50 -15.85
C THR A 389 -45.61 -17.87 -14.34
N SER A 390 -45.35 -16.98 -13.37
CA SER A 390 -44.94 -15.54 -13.36
C SER A 390 -44.57 -15.08 -11.93
N GLU A 391 -43.69 -14.07 -11.82
CA GLU A 391 -43.76 -12.91 -10.90
C GLU A 391 -43.78 -13.11 -9.35
N GLN A 392 -42.78 -12.54 -8.62
CA GLN A 392 -42.81 -11.25 -7.88
C GLN A 392 -43.06 -11.41 -6.34
N ASN A 393 -42.58 -10.55 -5.41
CA ASN A 393 -41.45 -9.59 -5.35
C ASN A 393 -41.25 -9.11 -3.87
N LYS A 394 -40.06 -8.62 -3.50
CA LYS A 394 -39.69 -7.89 -2.24
C LYS A 394 -39.81 -8.70 -0.91
N THR A 395 -39.13 -8.37 0.21
CA THR A 395 -38.27 -7.20 0.56
C THR A 395 -37.09 -7.58 1.50
N THR A 396 -36.06 -6.74 1.53
CA THR A 396 -34.81 -6.70 2.34
C THR A 396 -35.01 -6.14 3.79
N PRO A 397 -33.96 -5.97 4.65
CA PRO A 397 -32.57 -6.50 4.67
C PRO A 397 -32.08 -7.04 6.05
N SER A 398 -30.85 -7.55 6.12
CA SER A 398 -30.00 -7.52 7.34
C SER A 398 -28.50 -7.56 6.98
N GLU A 399 -27.68 -6.74 7.64
CA GLU A 399 -26.22 -6.62 7.43
C GLU A 399 -25.43 -7.83 7.97
N PRO A 400 -24.17 -7.99 7.51
CA PRO A 400 -23.08 -8.25 8.45
C PRO A 400 -21.90 -7.26 8.29
N GLN A 401 -21.16 -7.06 9.37
CA GLN A 401 -20.00 -6.15 9.42
C GLN A 401 -18.81 -6.70 8.63
N GLY A 402 -18.16 -5.82 7.86
CA GLY A 402 -16.96 -6.16 7.07
C GLY A 402 -15.73 -6.42 7.94
N LYS A 403 -14.90 -7.38 7.52
CA LYS A 403 -13.52 -7.57 8.00
C LYS A 403 -12.59 -7.05 6.91
N SER A 404 -11.49 -6.38 7.27
CA SER A 404 -10.37 -6.29 6.34
C SER A 404 -9.69 -7.66 6.25
N SER A 405 -9.60 -8.19 5.04
CA SER A 405 -8.95 -9.46 4.70
C SER A 405 -8.27 -9.31 3.34
N LYS A 406 -6.96 -9.57 3.29
CA LYS A 406 -6.15 -9.52 2.07
C LYS A 406 -6.69 -10.52 1.04
N GLU A 407 -6.90 -10.07 -0.19
CA GLU A 407 -7.42 -10.87 -1.30
C GLU A 407 -6.32 -11.11 -2.34
N ALA A 408 -5.83 -12.36 -2.41
CA ALA A 408 -5.05 -12.81 -3.56
C ALA A 408 -5.98 -12.89 -4.79
N ILE A 409 -5.58 -12.29 -5.91
CA ILE A 409 -6.46 -12.12 -7.09
C ILE A 409 -6.63 -13.44 -7.87
N GLY A 410 -7.49 -14.32 -7.36
CA GLY A 410 -7.92 -15.55 -8.02
C GLY A 410 -8.94 -15.29 -9.14
N THR A 411 -8.81 -15.98 -10.27
CA THR A 411 -9.66 -15.72 -11.45
C THR A 411 -11.04 -16.38 -11.33
N GLN A 412 -12.04 -15.60 -10.92
CA GLN A 412 -13.46 -15.89 -11.22
C GLN A 412 -14.17 -14.63 -11.73
N ALA A 413 -14.94 -14.79 -12.81
CA ALA A 413 -15.71 -13.71 -13.42
C ALA A 413 -17.19 -13.83 -13.05
N SER A 414 -17.77 -12.76 -12.49
CA SER A 414 -19.22 -12.53 -12.49
C SER A 414 -19.49 -11.02 -12.53
N THR A 415 -20.64 -10.63 -13.10
CA THR A 415 -20.91 -9.27 -13.58
C THR A 415 -21.73 -8.42 -12.61
N GLY A 416 -21.40 -7.13 -12.52
CA GLY A 416 -22.19 -6.09 -11.85
C GLY A 416 -21.96 -4.74 -12.53
N GLU A 417 -23.02 -3.97 -12.75
CA GLU A 417 -23.04 -2.90 -13.77
C GLU A 417 -22.53 -1.54 -13.27
N SER A 418 -21.63 -0.94 -14.05
CA SER A 418 -21.46 0.52 -14.22
C SER A 418 -20.91 0.75 -15.63
N GLY A 419 -21.27 1.86 -16.29
CA GLY A 419 -21.06 2.11 -17.74
C GLY A 419 -19.62 2.41 -18.17
N ASN A 420 -18.65 1.77 -17.54
CA ASN A 420 -17.22 2.10 -17.62
C ASN A 420 -16.53 1.57 -18.89
N ILE A 421 -15.30 2.05 -19.11
CA ILE A 421 -14.35 1.44 -20.05
C ILE A 421 -14.15 -0.04 -19.66
N GLU A 422 -14.48 -0.97 -20.57
CA GLU A 422 -14.33 -2.41 -20.29
C GLU A 422 -12.87 -2.73 -19.98
N THR A 423 -12.63 -3.24 -18.77
CA THR A 423 -11.30 -3.68 -18.33
C THR A 423 -11.09 -5.14 -18.75
N ARG A 424 -10.41 -5.32 -19.88
CA ARG A 424 -10.24 -6.61 -20.55
C ARG A 424 -8.88 -7.22 -20.15
N ARG A 425 -8.88 -7.94 -19.01
CA ARG A 425 -7.71 -8.73 -18.55
C ARG A 425 -7.60 -10.04 -19.31
N GLN A 426 -6.38 -10.40 -19.71
CA GLN A 426 -6.08 -11.55 -20.56
C GLN A 426 -4.75 -12.20 -20.15
N THR A 427 -4.67 -13.53 -20.25
CA THR A 427 -3.44 -14.31 -20.01
C THR A 427 -3.06 -15.11 -21.27
N PRO A 428 -2.71 -14.44 -22.38
CA PRO A 428 -2.70 -15.09 -23.70
C PRO A 428 -1.48 -16.01 -23.92
N ASN A 429 -0.42 -15.90 -23.10
CA ASN A 429 0.76 -16.76 -23.10
C ASN A 429 1.43 -16.87 -24.49
N ILE A 430 1.61 -15.73 -25.16
CA ILE A 430 2.11 -15.66 -26.55
C ILE A 430 3.64 -15.49 -26.54
N PRO A 431 4.43 -16.37 -27.17
CA PRO A 431 5.88 -16.21 -27.26
C PRO A 431 6.27 -15.01 -28.11
N ILE A 432 7.32 -14.31 -27.68
CA ILE A 432 7.86 -13.12 -28.35
C ILE A 432 9.33 -13.33 -28.77
N LEU A 433 9.75 -12.60 -29.81
CA LEU A 433 11.13 -12.54 -30.28
C LEU A 433 11.93 -11.45 -29.54
N ASN A 434 11.29 -10.31 -29.29
CA ASN A 434 11.81 -9.16 -28.57
C ASN A 434 10.63 -8.28 -28.06
N ILE A 435 10.94 -7.14 -27.46
CA ILE A 435 9.95 -6.24 -26.86
C ILE A 435 9.09 -5.50 -27.91
N ASP A 436 9.61 -5.25 -29.10
CA ASP A 436 8.88 -4.60 -30.19
C ASP A 436 7.86 -5.55 -30.85
N ASP A 437 8.22 -6.83 -30.99
CA ASP A 437 7.30 -7.92 -31.35
C ASP A 437 6.24 -8.16 -30.25
N ALA A 438 6.55 -7.87 -28.97
CA ALA A 438 5.55 -7.85 -27.89
C ALA A 438 4.55 -6.67 -28.00
N ILE A 439 5.03 -5.51 -28.48
CA ILE A 439 4.22 -4.31 -28.72
C ILE A 439 3.22 -4.57 -29.86
N GLU A 440 3.70 -5.09 -30.99
CA GLU A 440 2.85 -5.47 -32.14
C GLU A 440 1.79 -6.50 -31.73
N LYS A 441 2.19 -7.60 -31.08
CA LYS A 441 1.28 -8.66 -30.63
C LYS A 441 0.27 -8.20 -29.57
N THR A 442 0.58 -7.20 -28.75
CA THR A 442 -0.39 -6.64 -27.81
C THR A 442 -1.53 -5.94 -28.54
N GLU A 443 -1.22 -5.08 -29.53
CA GLU A 443 -2.26 -4.39 -30.29
C GLU A 443 -3.14 -5.39 -31.06
N ASP A 444 -2.49 -6.37 -31.69
CA ASP A 444 -3.16 -7.45 -32.44
C ASP A 444 -4.17 -8.22 -31.59
N VAL A 445 -3.80 -8.60 -30.37
CA VAL A 445 -4.67 -9.35 -29.43
C VAL A 445 -5.88 -8.53 -28.96
N ILE A 446 -5.72 -7.22 -28.79
CA ILE A 446 -6.82 -6.35 -28.36
C ILE A 446 -7.74 -6.04 -29.53
N ARG A 447 -7.17 -5.78 -30.72
CA ARG A 447 -7.90 -5.56 -31.99
C ARG A 447 -8.72 -6.79 -32.38
N GLN A 448 -8.14 -8.00 -32.29
CA GLN A 448 -8.85 -9.27 -32.55
C GLN A 448 -10.01 -9.54 -31.57
N LYS A 449 -10.03 -8.91 -30.40
CA LYS A 449 -11.12 -8.99 -29.42
C LYS A 449 -12.07 -7.77 -29.45
N GLY A 450 -11.99 -6.95 -30.50
CA GLY A 450 -12.87 -5.78 -30.68
C GLY A 450 -12.60 -4.64 -29.68
N GLY A 451 -11.43 -4.59 -29.06
CA GLY A 451 -11.07 -3.53 -28.12
C GLY A 451 -10.51 -2.27 -28.79
N LEU A 452 -10.22 -2.30 -30.09
CA LEU A 452 -9.70 -1.19 -30.91
C LEU A 452 -10.40 -1.22 -32.29
N GLY A 453 -10.90 -0.07 -32.75
CA GLY A 453 -11.45 0.10 -34.09
C GLY A 453 -10.38 0.40 -35.15
N GLU A 454 -10.78 0.51 -36.42
CA GLU A 454 -9.85 0.68 -37.56
C GLU A 454 -9.01 1.98 -37.49
N ASN A 455 -9.50 3.02 -36.80
CA ASN A 455 -8.81 4.31 -36.63
C ASN A 455 -8.07 4.45 -35.29
N ASP A 456 -8.06 3.39 -34.47
CA ASP A 456 -7.37 3.35 -33.18
C ASP A 456 -5.96 2.76 -33.31
N THR A 457 -5.03 3.24 -32.49
CA THR A 457 -3.65 2.75 -32.35
C THR A 457 -3.24 2.73 -30.87
N LEU A 458 -2.31 1.85 -30.50
CA LEU A 458 -1.70 1.80 -29.16
C LEU A 458 -0.25 2.29 -29.20
N LYS A 459 -0.02 3.52 -28.74
CA LYS A 459 1.34 4.09 -28.65
C LYS A 459 1.93 3.82 -27.27
N VAL A 460 3.16 3.33 -27.23
CA VAL A 460 3.87 3.01 -25.98
C VAL A 460 4.19 4.29 -25.21
N THR A 461 3.68 4.40 -23.98
CA THR A 461 3.95 5.52 -23.06
C THR A 461 5.05 5.21 -22.05
N THR A 462 5.27 3.92 -21.75
CA THR A 462 6.36 3.52 -20.86
C THR A 462 6.83 2.11 -21.21
N ARG A 463 8.10 1.97 -21.56
CA ARG A 463 8.82 0.69 -21.44
C ARG A 463 9.39 0.67 -20.03
N GLY A 464 8.75 -0.02 -19.10
CA GLY A 464 9.25 -0.15 -17.73
C GLY A 464 10.61 -0.86 -17.70
N ASN A 465 11.37 -0.69 -16.64
CA ASN A 465 12.61 -1.42 -16.45
C ASN A 465 12.36 -2.94 -16.47
N VAL A 466 13.34 -3.71 -16.95
CA VAL A 466 13.31 -5.18 -16.82
C VAL A 466 13.60 -5.52 -15.36
N ILE A 467 12.69 -6.25 -14.73
CA ILE A 467 12.79 -6.69 -13.34
C ILE A 467 12.79 -8.22 -13.35
N GLY A 468 13.98 -8.80 -13.13
CA GLY A 468 14.20 -10.24 -13.30
C GLY A 468 13.92 -10.70 -14.74
N ASN A 469 12.99 -11.64 -14.90
CA ASN A 469 12.50 -12.14 -16.19
C ASN A 469 11.32 -11.34 -16.77
N SER A 470 10.86 -10.29 -16.07
CA SER A 470 9.61 -9.57 -16.33
C SER A 470 9.84 -8.16 -16.85
N GLN A 471 8.97 -7.67 -17.73
CA GLN A 471 8.94 -6.27 -18.14
C GLN A 471 7.50 -5.80 -18.35
N VAL A 472 7.20 -4.60 -17.85
CA VAL A 472 5.88 -3.97 -18.01
C VAL A 472 5.95 -2.96 -19.15
N ILE A 473 5.06 -3.09 -20.13
CA ILE A 473 4.89 -2.15 -21.23
C ILE A 473 3.53 -1.46 -21.06
N LYS A 474 3.53 -0.13 -20.97
CA LYS A 474 2.31 0.68 -20.95
C LYS A 474 2.06 1.30 -22.31
N PHE A 475 0.78 1.34 -22.69
CA PHE A 475 0.31 1.91 -23.93
C PHE A 475 -0.86 2.86 -23.64
N GLN A 476 -0.93 3.94 -24.40
CA GLN A 476 -2.06 4.86 -24.44
C GLN A 476 -2.79 4.63 -25.77
N GLN A 477 -4.12 4.55 -25.73
CA GLN A 477 -4.93 4.52 -26.94
C GLN A 477 -4.99 5.91 -27.60
N PHE A 478 -4.82 5.94 -28.92
CA PHE A 478 -5.01 7.12 -29.75
C PHE A 478 -6.01 6.79 -30.87
N TYR A 479 -7.00 7.65 -31.06
CA TYR A 479 -7.96 7.59 -32.17
C TYR A 479 -7.70 8.76 -33.11
N LYS A 480 -7.44 8.48 -34.41
CA LYS A 480 -7.04 9.50 -35.40
C LYS A 480 -5.94 10.44 -34.86
N ASP A 481 -4.92 9.85 -34.25
CA ASP A 481 -3.78 10.53 -33.58
C ASP A 481 -4.10 11.42 -32.35
N LEU A 482 -5.33 11.49 -31.85
CA LEU A 482 -5.66 12.11 -30.56
C LEU A 482 -5.73 11.08 -29.42
N PRO A 483 -5.15 11.35 -28.23
CA PRO A 483 -5.18 10.43 -27.10
C PRO A 483 -6.59 10.32 -26.49
N VAL A 484 -6.97 9.10 -26.13
CA VAL A 484 -8.28 8.79 -25.54
C VAL A 484 -8.15 8.70 -24.01
N TYR A 485 -8.77 9.64 -23.28
CA TYR A 485 -8.62 9.78 -21.84
C TYR A 485 -9.04 8.52 -21.07
N GLY A 486 -8.23 8.12 -20.09
CA GLY A 486 -8.43 6.91 -19.28
C GLY A 486 -8.23 5.58 -20.04
N ALA A 487 -8.04 5.59 -21.35
CA ALA A 487 -7.90 4.40 -22.17
C ALA A 487 -6.43 3.93 -22.27
N GLN A 488 -5.99 3.20 -21.25
CA GLN A 488 -4.64 2.64 -21.15
C GLN A 488 -4.64 1.11 -21.22
N THR A 489 -3.58 0.57 -21.81
CA THR A 489 -3.26 -0.86 -21.80
C THR A 489 -1.96 -1.10 -21.06
N ILE A 490 -1.88 -2.18 -20.29
CA ILE A 490 -0.65 -2.67 -19.67
C ILE A 490 -0.40 -4.10 -20.15
N THR A 491 0.78 -4.36 -20.69
CA THR A 491 1.26 -5.70 -21.02
C THR A 491 2.36 -6.10 -20.05
N LEU A 492 2.21 -7.27 -19.42
CA LEU A 492 3.30 -7.94 -18.72
C LEU A 492 3.95 -8.94 -19.68
N VAL A 493 5.15 -8.63 -20.12
CA VAL A 493 6.08 -9.60 -20.68
C VAL A 493 6.74 -10.35 -19.52
N ARG A 494 6.84 -11.67 -19.60
CA ARG A 494 7.66 -12.50 -18.71
C ARG A 494 8.20 -13.70 -19.48
N ASP A 495 9.40 -14.18 -19.17
CA ASP A 495 9.95 -15.45 -19.74
C ASP A 495 9.98 -15.49 -21.29
N GLY A 496 10.18 -14.34 -21.96
CA GLY A 496 10.14 -14.28 -23.44
C GLY A 496 8.73 -14.52 -24.03
N LYS A 497 7.67 -14.20 -23.29
CA LYS A 497 6.27 -14.26 -23.74
C LYS A 497 5.43 -13.13 -23.15
N ILE A 498 4.33 -12.78 -23.80
CA ILE A 498 3.25 -11.98 -23.19
C ILE A 498 2.52 -12.88 -22.19
N ALA A 499 2.73 -12.60 -20.90
CA ALA A 499 2.12 -13.33 -19.80
C ALA A 499 0.73 -12.76 -19.43
N ASN A 500 0.58 -11.44 -19.45
CA ASN A 500 -0.69 -10.76 -19.18
C ASN A 500 -0.88 -9.54 -20.11
N ILE A 501 -2.13 -9.25 -20.46
CA ILE A 501 -2.57 -7.96 -21.01
C ILE A 501 -3.77 -7.50 -20.18
N ASP A 502 -3.67 -6.36 -19.51
CA ASP A 502 -4.77 -5.70 -18.83
C ASP A 502 -5.10 -4.40 -19.59
N SER A 503 -6.22 -4.42 -20.32
CA SER A 503 -6.57 -3.38 -21.30
C SER A 503 -7.84 -2.64 -20.92
N LYS A 504 -7.74 -1.34 -20.63
CA LYS A 504 -8.87 -0.41 -20.62
C LYS A 504 -8.88 0.31 -21.96
N THR A 505 -9.60 -0.23 -22.94
CA THR A 505 -9.64 0.32 -24.30
C THR A 505 -11.07 0.51 -24.79
N LEU A 506 -11.29 1.59 -25.54
CA LEU A 506 -12.59 2.00 -26.05
C LEU A 506 -12.71 1.62 -27.53
N ASN A 507 -13.86 1.06 -27.90
CA ASN A 507 -14.20 0.71 -29.26
C ASN A 507 -15.29 1.64 -29.80
N ASP A 508 -15.49 1.58 -31.12
CA ASP A 508 -16.56 2.29 -31.83
C ASP A 508 -16.58 3.81 -31.56
N ILE A 509 -15.39 4.41 -31.43
CA ILE A 509 -15.22 5.85 -31.37
C ILE A 509 -15.60 6.42 -32.75
N ASP A 510 -16.66 7.24 -32.79
CA ASP A 510 -17.03 8.02 -33.96
C ASP A 510 -17.25 9.48 -33.56
N ILE A 511 -16.23 10.30 -33.80
CA ILE A 511 -16.21 11.73 -33.49
C ILE A 511 -15.42 12.47 -34.57
N ASP A 512 -15.83 13.71 -34.86
CA ASP A 512 -14.96 14.67 -35.55
C ASP A 512 -13.89 15.15 -34.56
N ILE A 513 -12.64 15.13 -35.01
CA ILE A 513 -11.47 15.55 -34.22
C ILE A 513 -11.12 17.03 -34.45
N SER A 514 -11.97 17.76 -35.17
CA SER A 514 -11.84 19.19 -35.48
C SER A 514 -12.43 20.05 -34.36
N PRO A 515 -11.63 20.71 -33.50
CA PRO A 515 -12.15 21.59 -32.45
C PRO A 515 -12.77 22.85 -33.07
N THR A 516 -13.92 23.29 -32.54
CA THR A 516 -14.60 24.51 -33.02
C THR A 516 -13.98 25.77 -32.41
N LEU A 517 -13.52 25.68 -31.15
CA LEU A 517 -12.79 26.71 -30.41
C LEU A 517 -11.32 26.32 -30.33
N SER A 518 -10.41 27.26 -30.55
CA SER A 518 -9.00 27.05 -30.19
C SER A 518 -8.84 26.95 -28.66
N ALA A 519 -7.77 26.28 -28.21
CA ALA A 519 -7.43 26.19 -26.79
C ALA A 519 -7.45 27.55 -26.06
N LYS A 520 -7.01 28.62 -26.73
CA LYS A 520 -7.00 29.97 -26.19
C LYS A 520 -8.40 30.55 -26.03
N GLU A 521 -9.30 30.32 -26.98
CA GLU A 521 -10.69 30.78 -26.88
C GLU A 521 -11.44 30.00 -25.79
N ALA A 522 -11.19 28.69 -25.67
CA ALA A 522 -11.74 27.86 -24.60
C ALA A 522 -11.30 28.35 -23.21
N VAL A 523 -10.00 28.60 -23.00
CA VAL A 523 -9.50 29.12 -21.71
C VAL A 523 -10.07 30.52 -21.38
N ILE A 524 -10.18 31.43 -22.35
CA ILE A 524 -10.74 32.77 -22.12
C ILE A 524 -12.22 32.68 -21.69
N LEU A 525 -13.00 31.80 -22.32
CA LEU A 525 -14.39 31.58 -21.93
C LEU A 525 -14.52 30.92 -20.53
N ALA A 526 -13.56 30.07 -20.15
CA ALA A 526 -13.48 29.52 -18.80
C ALA A 526 -13.05 30.57 -17.74
N GLU A 527 -12.20 31.56 -18.08
CA GLU A 527 -11.94 32.71 -17.19
C GLU A 527 -13.24 33.49 -16.87
N ASP A 528 -14.08 33.71 -17.88
CA ASP A 528 -15.39 34.38 -17.73
C ASP A 528 -16.42 33.53 -16.97
N GLU A 529 -16.43 32.19 -17.11
CA GLU A 529 -17.33 31.29 -16.37
C GLU A 529 -16.93 31.14 -14.89
N ILE A 530 -15.65 30.93 -14.59
CA ILE A 530 -15.15 30.78 -13.21
C ILE A 530 -15.09 32.14 -12.50
N GLY A 531 -15.00 33.25 -13.25
CA GLY A 531 -14.90 34.60 -12.71
C GLY A 531 -13.52 34.91 -12.10
N THR A 532 -12.48 34.17 -12.51
CA THR A 532 -11.10 34.32 -12.04
C THR A 532 -10.14 34.19 -13.21
N ARG A 533 -8.93 34.75 -13.07
CA ARG A 533 -7.89 34.54 -14.09
C ARG A 533 -7.25 33.17 -13.96
N LEU A 534 -6.95 32.59 -15.12
CA LEU A 534 -6.32 31.28 -15.28
C LEU A 534 -4.93 31.45 -15.91
N ASN A 535 -3.89 31.28 -15.10
CA ASN A 535 -2.52 31.23 -15.59
C ASN A 535 -2.24 29.82 -16.14
N VAL A 536 -2.32 29.65 -17.46
CA VAL A 536 -2.03 28.39 -18.14
C VAL A 536 -0.57 27.99 -17.91
N LEU A 537 -0.36 26.81 -17.33
CA LEU A 537 0.98 26.31 -16.97
C LEU A 537 1.62 25.53 -18.13
N GLU A 538 0.84 24.71 -18.82
CA GLU A 538 1.27 23.93 -19.99
C GLU A 538 0.36 24.18 -21.20
N ALA A 539 0.86 23.95 -22.42
CA ALA A 539 0.07 24.08 -23.64
C ALA A 539 -1.12 23.10 -23.62
N PRO A 540 -2.39 23.58 -23.69
CA PRO A 540 -3.54 22.70 -23.54
C PRO A 540 -3.60 21.62 -24.62
N GLN A 541 -3.80 20.37 -24.18
CA GLN A 541 -3.79 19.19 -25.02
C GLN A 541 -5.20 18.88 -25.52
N LEU A 542 -5.35 18.62 -26.82
CA LEU A 542 -6.61 18.12 -27.37
C LEU A 542 -6.71 16.61 -27.13
N ILE A 543 -7.78 16.18 -26.44
CA ILE A 543 -8.00 14.79 -26.03
C ILE A 543 -9.44 14.35 -26.36
N ILE A 544 -9.65 13.04 -26.49
CA ILE A 544 -11.00 12.45 -26.61
C ILE A 544 -11.42 11.93 -25.23
N PHE A 545 -12.58 12.33 -24.76
CA PHE A 545 -13.11 11.99 -23.43
C PHE A 545 -14.44 11.25 -23.57
N LYS A 546 -14.61 10.09 -22.93
CA LYS A 546 -15.91 9.39 -22.90
C LYS A 546 -16.78 9.93 -21.76
N LYS A 547 -17.97 10.42 -22.07
CA LYS A 547 -19.00 10.84 -21.11
C LYS A 547 -20.30 10.10 -21.40
N GLU A 548 -20.71 9.23 -20.46
CA GLU A 548 -21.86 8.33 -20.63
C GLU A 548 -21.73 7.52 -21.94
N ASP A 549 -22.76 7.47 -22.78
CA ASP A 549 -22.75 6.76 -24.07
C ASP A 549 -22.18 7.63 -25.23
N SER A 550 -21.45 8.71 -24.91
CA SER A 550 -20.95 9.68 -25.89
C SER A 550 -19.45 9.96 -25.78
N TYR A 551 -18.85 10.42 -26.87
CA TYR A 551 -17.48 10.92 -26.92
C TYR A 551 -17.49 12.45 -27.09
N LEU A 552 -16.64 13.13 -26.34
CA LEU A 552 -16.43 14.58 -26.40
C LEU A 552 -14.99 14.89 -26.80
N LEU A 553 -14.81 15.96 -27.57
CA LEU A 553 -13.51 16.50 -27.94
C LEU A 553 -13.16 17.63 -26.97
N ILE A 554 -12.12 17.43 -26.17
CA ILE A 554 -11.83 18.23 -24.96
C ILE A 554 -10.45 18.87 -25.05
N TRP A 555 -10.33 20.14 -24.63
CA TRP A 555 -9.06 20.76 -24.27
C TRP A 555 -8.76 20.48 -22.80
N ARG A 556 -7.76 19.64 -22.53
CA ARG A 556 -7.16 19.43 -21.20
C ARG A 556 -6.13 20.54 -20.96
N ALA A 557 -6.41 21.44 -20.01
CA ALA A 557 -5.54 22.55 -19.65
C ALA A 557 -5.14 22.46 -18.18
N GLU A 558 -3.83 22.46 -17.89
CA GLU A 558 -3.35 22.71 -16.53
C GLU A 558 -3.22 24.22 -16.30
N VAL A 559 -3.85 24.72 -15.24
CA VAL A 559 -3.96 26.16 -14.96
C VAL A 559 -3.80 26.46 -13.47
N GLU A 560 -3.18 27.58 -13.16
CA GLU A 560 -3.09 28.15 -11.82
C GLU A 560 -4.08 29.32 -11.71
N LYS A 561 -5.10 29.17 -10.85
CA LYS A 561 -6.08 30.23 -10.57
C LYS A 561 -5.40 31.40 -9.85
N ALA A 562 -5.97 32.61 -9.94
CA ALA A 562 -5.47 33.77 -9.20
C ALA A 562 -5.44 33.64 -7.65
N SER A 563 -5.96 32.55 -7.08
CA SER A 563 -5.81 32.15 -5.68
C SER A 563 -4.49 31.44 -5.35
N GLY A 564 -3.72 31.01 -6.36
CA GLY A 564 -2.59 30.09 -6.22
C GLY A 564 -2.98 28.60 -6.19
N GLU A 565 -4.26 28.28 -6.41
CA GLU A 565 -4.71 26.89 -6.60
C GLU A 565 -4.41 26.42 -8.03
N ARG A 566 -3.74 25.27 -8.17
CA ARG A 566 -3.56 24.59 -9.46
C ARG A 566 -4.69 23.61 -9.70
N VAL A 567 -5.23 23.61 -10.91
CA VAL A 567 -6.29 22.68 -11.34
C VAL A 567 -6.06 22.23 -12.78
N MET A 568 -6.57 21.05 -13.09
CA MET A 568 -6.67 20.53 -14.45
C MET A 568 -8.12 20.69 -14.92
N LEU A 569 -8.33 21.50 -15.96
CA LEU A 569 -9.64 21.75 -16.57
C LEU A 569 -9.84 20.91 -17.82
N PHE A 570 -11.03 20.35 -17.96
CA PHE A 570 -11.48 19.60 -19.14
C PHE A 570 -12.54 20.44 -19.85
N LEU A 571 -12.12 21.27 -20.81
CA LEU A 571 -12.98 22.23 -21.49
C LEU A 571 -13.54 21.65 -22.80
N ASP A 572 -14.86 21.69 -23.00
CA ASP A 572 -15.49 21.27 -24.26
C ASP A 572 -15.01 22.16 -25.43
N SER A 573 -14.37 21.56 -26.45
CA SER A 573 -13.82 22.29 -27.60
C SER A 573 -14.87 22.91 -28.54
N THR A 574 -16.16 22.76 -28.25
CA THR A 574 -17.30 23.33 -28.97
C THR A 574 -17.82 24.62 -28.32
N ASN A 575 -17.83 24.68 -27.00
CA ASN A 575 -18.57 25.69 -26.23
C ASN A 575 -17.83 26.18 -24.95
N ALA A 576 -16.66 25.63 -24.65
CA ALA A 576 -15.80 25.91 -23.50
C ALA A 576 -16.34 25.53 -22.11
N LEU A 577 -17.50 24.87 -22.01
CA LEU A 577 -18.04 24.41 -20.73
C LEU A 577 -17.04 23.48 -20.03
N ILE A 578 -16.90 23.66 -18.72
CA ILE A 578 -16.08 22.82 -17.86
C ILE A 578 -16.80 21.47 -17.69
N VAL A 579 -16.28 20.44 -18.36
CA VAL A 579 -16.80 19.06 -18.33
C VAL A 579 -16.40 18.35 -17.05
N GLU A 580 -15.19 18.66 -16.55
CA GLU A 580 -14.58 18.17 -15.31
C GLU A 580 -13.46 19.15 -14.85
N GLU A 581 -13.22 19.22 -13.53
CA GLU A 581 -12.16 20.01 -12.90
C GLU A 581 -11.51 19.17 -11.79
N ILE A 582 -10.17 19.10 -11.77
CA ILE A 582 -9.40 18.29 -10.80
C ILE A 582 -8.33 19.16 -10.13
N SER A 583 -8.40 19.35 -8.80
CA SER A 583 -7.41 20.14 -8.05
C SER A 583 -6.08 19.40 -7.85
N LEU A 584 -4.98 20.06 -8.22
CA LEU A 584 -3.63 19.49 -8.24
C LEU A 584 -2.86 19.89 -6.97
N HIS A 585 -2.59 18.91 -6.11
CA HIS A 585 -1.86 19.13 -4.86
C HIS A 585 -0.35 19.12 -5.11
N ILE A 586 0.31 20.25 -4.85
CA ILE A 586 1.77 20.37 -4.99
C ILE A 586 2.46 19.72 -3.78
N SER A 587 2.91 18.48 -3.94
CA SER A 587 4.06 17.98 -3.17
C SER A 587 5.34 18.64 -3.70
N GLY A 588 6.16 19.18 -2.81
CA GLY A 588 7.27 20.06 -3.19
C GLY A 588 8.51 19.32 -3.67
N GLY A 589 8.62 19.08 -4.99
CA GLY A 589 9.84 18.60 -5.65
C GLY A 589 9.78 18.81 -7.16
N GLN A 590 10.71 19.58 -7.73
CA GLN A 590 10.80 19.80 -9.18
C GLN A 590 11.72 18.77 -9.83
N GLU A 591 11.19 18.00 -10.78
CA GLU A 591 11.95 17.55 -11.95
C GLU A 591 11.11 17.85 -13.21
N GLU A 592 11.60 18.75 -14.06
CA GLU A 592 10.97 19.10 -15.33
C GLU A 592 11.38 18.08 -16.39
N ILE A 593 10.42 17.35 -16.98
CA ILE A 593 10.67 16.46 -18.13
C ILE A 593 10.15 17.14 -19.39
N SER A 594 11.07 17.77 -20.14
CA SER A 594 10.76 18.51 -21.37
C SER A 594 10.39 17.59 -22.54
N PHE A 595 9.25 17.86 -23.18
CA PHE A 595 8.62 16.99 -24.18
C PHE A 595 9.15 17.12 -25.64
N GLU A 596 10.41 17.52 -25.85
CA GLU A 596 10.91 17.91 -27.19
C GLU A 596 11.87 16.91 -27.88
N ASP A 597 12.42 15.90 -27.19
CA ASP A 597 13.42 14.95 -27.76
C ASP A 597 12.82 13.77 -28.58
N ILE A 598 11.80 14.03 -29.41
CA ILE A 598 11.26 13.03 -30.38
C ILE A 598 11.05 13.67 -31.77
N ALA A 599 12.10 14.27 -32.35
CA ALA A 599 12.00 14.90 -33.68
C ALA A 599 13.29 15.00 -34.53
N SER A 600 14.38 14.25 -34.28
CA SER A 600 15.59 14.34 -35.15
C SER A 600 16.57 13.15 -35.14
N GLU A 601 16.14 11.94 -35.51
CA GLU A 601 17.06 10.89 -36.02
C GLU A 601 16.49 10.22 -37.28
N ASP A 602 16.55 10.95 -38.40
CA ASP A 602 16.46 10.41 -39.76
C ASP A 602 17.49 11.15 -40.64
N GLU A 603 18.04 10.46 -41.64
CA GLU A 603 19.15 10.90 -42.52
C GLU A 603 20.51 11.29 -41.86
N ALA A 604 21.44 10.33 -41.67
CA ALA A 604 22.86 10.46 -42.08
C ALA A 604 23.74 9.20 -41.78
N SER A 605 23.90 8.27 -42.73
CA SER A 605 25.07 7.36 -42.78
C SER A 605 25.30 6.65 -44.13
N GLU A 606 25.28 7.38 -45.24
CA GLU A 606 26.02 6.95 -46.44
C GLU A 606 27.44 7.55 -46.42
N ASN A 607 28.42 6.73 -46.82
CA ASN A 607 29.88 6.96 -46.72
C ASN A 607 30.42 6.80 -45.27
N GLU A 608 31.68 6.40 -45.06
CA GLU A 608 32.81 6.29 -46.01
C GLU A 608 33.57 4.94 -45.87
N LYS A 609 34.61 4.73 -46.68
CA LYS A 609 35.44 3.51 -46.72
C LYS A 609 36.76 3.73 -45.96
N ASP A 610 37.26 2.67 -45.33
CA ASP A 610 38.40 1.87 -45.85
C ASP A 610 38.59 0.56 -45.04
#